data_AF-A0A8J4DRW2-F1
#
_entry.id   AF-A0A8J4DRW2-F1
#
_cell.length_a   1.000
_cell.length_b   1.000
_cell.length_c   1.000
_cell.angle_alpha   90.00
_cell.angle_beta   90.00
_cell.angle_gamma   90.00
#
_symmetry.space_group_name_H-M   'P 1'
#
loop_
_entity.id
_entity.type
_entity.pdbx_description
1 polymer ?
#
loop_
_entity_poly.entity_id
_entity_poly.type
_entity_poly.pdbx_seq_one_letter_code
_entity_poly.pdbx_strand_id
1 'polypeptide(L)'
;MHMGIGWGRWIPVVAVAVVCVPVALVFVALRARRNGWKYSLAESAVVLGPIPWVWMILTPLHQPREFLWNPIDEAVTGVGERPVFFTVQMLANLLPFATLGAGLPVRWPVPLWAVGTFAALFSATLEFLQYALYLGRTASVADVLLNTSGAILAALLTRPWWRTRAGAPTPAAGTVGPR
;
A
#
# COMPACT_ATOMS: atom_id res chain seq x y z
N MET A 1 10.75 19.93 -27.43
CA MET A 1 11.14 20.56 -26.14
C MET A 1 10.86 19.57 -25.02
N HIS A 2 11.87 18.83 -24.58
CA HIS A 2 11.74 17.95 -23.42
C HIS A 2 11.81 18.81 -22.15
N MET A 3 10.66 19.27 -21.66
CA MET A 3 10.58 19.65 -20.26
C MET A 3 10.71 18.36 -19.46
N GLY A 4 11.95 18.02 -19.10
CA GLY A 4 12.23 17.02 -18.09
C GLY A 4 11.35 17.36 -16.90
N ILE A 5 10.49 16.43 -16.54
CA ILE A 5 9.68 16.54 -15.34
C ILE A 5 10.66 16.78 -14.18
N GLY A 6 10.74 18.01 -13.70
CA GLY A 6 11.56 18.32 -12.55
C GLY A 6 10.97 17.61 -11.33
N TRP A 7 11.83 17.01 -10.52
CA TRP A 7 11.49 16.47 -9.21
C TRP A 7 10.68 17.45 -8.35
N GLY A 8 10.80 18.75 -8.62
CA GLY A 8 10.04 19.82 -7.97
C GLY A 8 8.52 19.65 -7.98
N ARG A 9 7.93 18.97 -8.97
CA ARG A 9 6.47 18.73 -8.99
C ARG A 9 5.98 17.83 -7.85
N TRP A 10 6.87 17.05 -7.27
CA TRP A 10 6.55 16.11 -6.19
C TRP A 10 6.78 16.72 -4.81
N ILE A 11 7.28 17.95 -4.71
CA ILE A 11 7.43 18.67 -3.44
C ILE A 11 6.12 18.70 -2.64
N PRO A 12 4.94 19.00 -3.23
CA PRO A 12 3.68 18.98 -2.48
C PRO A 12 3.34 17.59 -1.92
N VAL A 13 3.59 16.54 -2.69
CA VAL A 13 3.38 15.15 -2.25
C VAL A 13 4.28 14.79 -1.08
N VAL A 14 5.57 15.13 -1.18
CA VAL A 14 6.54 14.94 -0.09
C VAL A 14 6.13 15.73 1.15
N ALA A 15 5.71 16.98 0.98
CA ALA A 15 5.23 17.82 2.08
C ALA A 15 4.00 17.18 2.78
N VAL A 16 3.02 16.68 2.01
CA VAL A 16 1.86 15.99 2.58
C VAL A 16 2.27 14.68 3.26
N ALA A 17 3.16 13.88 2.67
CA ALA A 17 3.67 12.67 3.31
C ALA A 17 4.35 12.99 4.65
N VAL A 18 5.15 14.06 4.70
CA VAL A 18 5.79 14.56 5.93
C VAL A 18 4.75 15.02 6.95
N VAL A 19 3.68 15.73 6.54
CA VAL A 19 2.59 16.18 7.42
C VAL A 19 1.74 15.02 7.93
N CYS A 20 1.56 13.95 7.13
CA CYS A 20 0.85 12.76 7.58
C CYS A 20 1.53 12.07 8.77
N VAL A 21 2.85 12.22 8.94
CA VAL A 21 3.60 11.64 10.07
C VAL A 21 3.18 12.22 11.44
N PRO A 22 3.30 13.54 11.71
CA PRO A 22 2.85 14.09 12.98
C PRO A 22 1.34 13.91 13.19
N VAL A 23 0.52 13.99 12.14
CA VAL A 23 -0.92 13.70 12.26
C VAL A 23 -1.16 12.26 12.70
N ALA A 24 -0.43 11.29 12.12
CA ALA A 24 -0.48 9.90 12.55
C ALA A 24 -0.02 9.71 13.99
N LEU A 25 1.05 10.40 14.41
CA LEU A 25 1.56 10.35 15.79
C LEU A 25 0.56 10.93 16.79
N VAL A 26 -0.08 12.06 16.48
CA VAL A 26 -1.13 12.65 17.31
C VAL A 26 -2.33 11.69 17.41
N PHE A 27 -2.78 11.13 16.28
CA PHE A 27 -3.85 10.12 16.29
C PHE A 27 -3.49 8.93 17.18
N VAL A 28 -2.27 8.40 17.04
CA VAL A 28 -1.78 7.29 17.86
C VAL A 28 -1.77 7.68 19.34
N ALA A 29 -1.25 8.85 19.70
CA ALA A 29 -1.19 9.30 21.10
C ALA A 29 -2.58 9.41 21.73
N LEU A 30 -3.56 9.96 20.99
CA LEU A 30 -4.94 10.12 21.45
C LEU A 30 -5.66 8.77 21.61
N ARG A 31 -5.42 7.83 20.69
CA ARG A 31 -6.11 6.52 20.66
C ARG A 31 -5.40 5.44 21.48
N ALA A 32 -4.10 5.58 21.74
CA ALA A 32 -3.28 4.57 22.41
C ALA A 32 -3.81 4.22 23.81
N ARG A 33 -4.40 5.19 24.52
CA ARG A 33 -4.98 4.96 25.85
C ARG A 33 -6.23 4.08 25.83
N ARG A 34 -7.00 4.09 24.73
CA ARG A 34 -8.24 3.32 24.61
C ARG A 34 -8.03 1.97 23.92
N ASN A 35 -7.25 1.98 22.84
CA ASN A 35 -7.12 0.82 21.95
C ASN A 35 -5.72 0.19 22.01
N GLY A 36 -4.78 0.73 22.78
CA GLY A 36 -3.37 0.33 22.73
C GLY A 36 -2.63 0.95 21.54
N TRP A 37 -1.35 1.28 21.73
CA TRP A 37 -0.54 1.97 20.73
C TRP A 37 -0.39 1.16 19.43
N LYS A 38 -0.28 -0.17 19.52
CA LYS A 38 -0.13 -1.06 18.36
C LYS A 38 -1.31 -0.98 17.39
N TYR A 39 -2.53 -1.10 17.90
CA TYR A 39 -3.74 -1.01 17.06
C TYR A 39 -3.97 0.41 16.55
N SER A 40 -3.64 1.42 17.36
CA SER A 40 -3.75 2.82 16.93
C SER A 40 -2.76 3.12 15.79
N LEU A 41 -1.54 2.58 15.86
CA LEU A 41 -0.53 2.71 14.81
C LEU A 41 -0.97 2.00 13.52
N ALA A 42 -1.53 0.79 13.65
CA ALA A 42 -2.06 0.05 12.52
C ALA A 42 -3.24 0.76 11.84
N GLU A 43 -4.16 1.34 12.61
CA GLU A 43 -5.27 2.17 12.10
C GLU A 43 -4.73 3.40 11.36
N SER A 44 -3.77 4.14 11.95
CA SER A 44 -3.12 5.27 11.29
C SER A 44 -2.43 4.88 9.99
N ALA A 45 -1.69 3.77 9.99
CA ALA A 45 -0.99 3.29 8.79
C ALA A 45 -1.97 2.99 7.67
N VAL A 46 -3.09 2.33 7.96
CA VAL A 46 -4.11 1.98 6.95
C VAL A 46 -4.82 3.20 6.40
N VAL A 47 -5.12 4.19 7.24
CA VAL A 47 -5.90 5.38 6.83
C VAL A 47 -5.04 6.45 6.20
N LEU A 48 -3.92 6.81 6.85
CA LEU A 48 -3.10 7.95 6.46
C LEU A 48 -1.96 7.57 5.52
N GLY A 49 -1.46 6.33 5.63
CA GLY A 49 -0.32 5.86 4.84
C GLY A 49 -0.51 5.93 3.33
N PRO A 50 -1.66 5.47 2.78
CA PRO A 50 -1.89 5.49 1.33
C PRO A 50 -2.15 6.88 0.74
N ILE A 51 -2.57 7.86 1.55
CA ILE A 51 -3.03 9.19 1.08
C ILE A 51 -2.03 9.88 0.14
N PRO A 52 -0.76 10.12 0.52
CA PRO A 52 0.18 10.81 -0.35
C PRO A 52 0.42 10.05 -1.66
N TRP A 53 0.42 8.72 -1.61
CA TRP A 53 0.65 7.87 -2.78
C TRP A 53 -0.53 7.86 -3.73
N VAL A 54 -1.75 7.70 -3.23
CA VAL A 54 -2.98 7.73 -4.06
C VAL A 54 -3.12 9.09 -4.72
N TRP A 55 -2.87 10.18 -3.98
CA TRP A 55 -2.85 11.52 -4.55
C TRP A 55 -1.78 11.66 -5.64
N MET A 56 -0.56 11.21 -5.35
CA MET A 56 0.53 11.19 -6.32
C MET A 56 0.14 10.40 -7.56
N ILE A 57 -0.45 9.21 -7.43
CA ILE A 57 -0.80 8.27 -8.51
C ILE A 57 -1.90 8.85 -9.41
N LEU A 58 -2.88 9.54 -8.83
CA LEU A 58 -4.01 10.14 -9.54
C LEU A 58 -3.77 11.59 -10.01
N THR A 59 -2.57 12.15 -9.77
CA THR A 59 -2.24 13.48 -10.28
C THR A 59 -2.00 13.42 -11.80
N PRO A 60 -2.73 14.19 -12.64
CA PRO A 60 -2.53 14.16 -14.09
C PRO A 60 -1.10 14.59 -14.49
N LEU A 61 -0.56 13.96 -15.54
CA LEU A 61 0.67 14.38 -16.20
C LEU A 61 0.36 14.73 -17.66
N HIS A 62 1.16 15.61 -18.25
CA HIS A 62 1.06 15.99 -19.67
C HIS A 62 1.87 15.04 -20.56
N GLN A 63 1.61 13.73 -20.47
CA GLN A 63 2.23 12.70 -21.29
C GLN A 63 1.15 11.91 -22.05
N PRO A 64 1.50 11.21 -23.13
CA PRO A 64 0.60 10.23 -23.73
C PRO A 64 0.17 9.20 -22.68
N ARG A 65 -1.08 8.75 -22.74
CA ARG A 65 -1.47 7.55 -21.98
C ARG A 65 -0.88 6.33 -22.66
N GLU A 66 -0.41 5.39 -21.87
CA GLU A 66 0.17 4.13 -22.34
C GLU A 66 -0.35 2.99 -21.48
N PHE A 67 -0.34 1.77 -22.03
CA PHE A 67 -0.69 0.56 -21.29
C PHE A 67 0.39 -0.49 -21.52
N LEU A 68 1.07 -0.89 -20.45
CA LEU A 68 2.12 -1.90 -20.48
C LEU A 68 1.60 -3.20 -19.84
N TRP A 69 1.35 -4.18 -20.71
CA TRP A 69 0.87 -5.49 -20.29
C TRP A 69 1.99 -6.42 -19.83
N ASN A 70 3.17 -6.36 -20.49
CA ASN A 70 4.25 -7.32 -20.25
C ASN A 70 5.28 -6.75 -19.26
N PRO A 71 5.31 -7.20 -17.99
CA PRO A 71 6.25 -6.69 -17.00
C PRO A 71 7.71 -7.07 -17.32
N ILE A 72 7.94 -8.13 -18.10
CA ILE A 72 9.31 -8.55 -18.48
C ILE A 72 9.91 -7.56 -19.47
N ASP A 73 9.15 -7.18 -20.50
CA ASP A 73 9.62 -6.22 -21.51
C ASP A 73 9.86 -4.85 -20.86
N GLU A 74 8.97 -4.43 -19.96
CA GLU A 74 9.13 -3.20 -19.18
C GLU A 74 10.41 -3.23 -18.33
N ALA A 75 10.71 -4.36 -17.69
CA ALA A 75 11.94 -4.49 -16.91
C ALA A 75 13.19 -4.47 -17.77
N VAL A 76 13.20 -5.20 -18.90
CA VAL A 76 14.36 -5.26 -19.82
C VAL A 76 14.64 -3.89 -20.43
N THR A 77 13.60 -3.22 -20.93
CA THR A 77 13.71 -1.88 -21.52
C THR A 77 14.11 -0.84 -20.47
N GLY A 78 13.49 -0.85 -19.29
CA GLY A 78 13.79 0.07 -18.19
C GLY A 78 15.24 -0.03 -17.70
N VAL A 79 15.75 -1.25 -17.54
CA VAL A 79 17.17 -1.50 -17.16
C VAL A 79 18.12 -1.07 -18.28
N GLY A 80 17.78 -1.36 -19.54
CA GLY A 80 18.64 -1.06 -20.69
C GLY A 80 18.75 0.43 -21.00
N GLU A 81 17.64 1.17 -20.90
CA GLU A 81 17.59 2.57 -21.31
C GLU A 81 17.84 3.55 -20.16
N ARG A 82 17.26 3.30 -18.98
CA ARG A 82 17.28 4.25 -17.84
C ARG A 82 17.37 3.53 -16.49
N PRO A 83 18.48 2.83 -16.21
CA PRO A 83 18.58 1.91 -15.07
C PRO A 83 18.35 2.57 -13.72
N VAL A 84 18.90 3.79 -13.50
CA VAL A 84 18.72 4.53 -12.24
C VAL A 84 17.26 4.92 -12.06
N PHE A 85 16.63 5.48 -13.10
CA PHE A 85 15.23 5.89 -13.05
C PHE A 85 14.30 4.69 -12.81
N PHE A 86 14.52 3.61 -13.55
CA PHE A 86 13.77 2.35 -13.41
C PHE A 86 13.91 1.77 -12.00
N THR A 87 15.12 1.75 -11.43
CA THR A 87 15.34 1.27 -10.05
C THR A 87 14.58 2.11 -9.04
N VAL A 88 14.61 3.44 -9.17
CA VAL A 88 13.84 4.33 -8.27
C VAL A 88 12.34 4.09 -8.43
N GLN A 89 11.85 3.91 -9.66
CA GLN A 89 10.44 3.61 -9.92
C GLN A 89 10.02 2.29 -9.28
N MET A 90 10.81 1.22 -9.44
CA MET A 90 10.55 -0.07 -8.80
C MET A 90 10.45 0.05 -7.28
N LEU A 91 11.43 0.71 -6.65
CA LEU A 91 11.46 0.90 -5.21
C LEU A 91 10.30 1.77 -4.74
N ALA A 92 9.97 2.83 -5.48
CA ALA A 92 8.84 3.70 -5.19
C ALA A 92 7.52 2.92 -5.26
N ASN A 93 7.34 2.02 -6.23
CA ASN A 93 6.15 1.20 -6.37
C ASN A 93 6.01 0.07 -5.34
N LEU A 94 6.97 -0.12 -4.43
CA LEU A 94 6.77 -1.00 -3.26
C LEU A 94 6.05 -0.28 -2.10
N LEU A 95 6.05 1.05 -2.09
CA LEU A 95 5.63 1.85 -0.93
C LEU A 95 4.12 2.11 -0.82
N PRO A 96 3.35 2.34 -1.90
CA PRO A 96 1.96 2.81 -1.81
C PRO A 96 1.06 1.98 -0.91
N PHE A 97 1.18 0.65 -0.97
CA PHE A 97 0.37 -0.26 -0.14
C PHE A 97 1.16 -0.98 0.94
N ALA A 98 2.44 -0.65 1.16
CA ALA A 98 3.21 -1.18 2.27
C ALA A 98 2.54 -0.87 3.62
N THR A 99 1.98 0.34 3.78
CA THR A 99 1.29 0.76 5.01
C THR A 99 -0.01 0.00 5.26
N LEU A 100 -0.77 -0.31 4.20
CA LEU A 100 -1.93 -1.22 4.26
C LEU A 100 -1.49 -2.62 4.69
N GLY A 101 -0.44 -3.14 4.03
CA GLY A 101 0.11 -4.46 4.31
C GLY A 101 0.58 -4.61 5.74
N ALA A 102 1.28 -3.61 6.27
CA ALA A 102 1.75 -3.59 7.65
C ALA A 102 0.60 -3.46 8.67
N GLY A 103 -0.41 -2.63 8.39
CA GLY A 103 -1.46 -2.31 9.36
C GLY A 103 -2.63 -3.29 9.39
N LEU A 104 -3.07 -3.79 8.24
CA LEU A 104 -4.25 -4.66 8.13
C LEU A 104 -4.18 -5.90 9.04
N PRO A 105 -3.14 -6.77 8.97
CA PRO A 105 -3.08 -7.99 9.77
C PRO A 105 -2.79 -7.73 11.26
N VAL A 106 -2.24 -6.57 11.60
CA VAL A 106 -2.08 -6.14 13.00
C VAL A 106 -3.44 -5.75 13.59
N ARG A 107 -4.29 -5.07 12.83
CA ARG A 107 -5.57 -4.57 13.34
C ARG A 107 -6.71 -5.59 13.25
N TRP A 108 -6.73 -6.39 12.20
CA TRP A 108 -7.76 -7.40 11.92
C TRP A 108 -7.12 -8.77 11.67
N PRO A 109 -7.83 -9.87 11.96
CA PRO A 109 -7.30 -11.22 11.76
C PRO A 109 -7.40 -11.65 10.28
N VAL A 110 -6.69 -10.91 9.42
CA VAL A 110 -6.64 -11.14 7.97
C VAL A 110 -5.44 -12.01 7.59
N PRO A 111 -5.62 -13.03 6.74
CA PRO A 111 -4.53 -13.86 6.24
C PRO A 111 -3.71 -13.12 5.16
N LEU A 112 -2.48 -13.56 4.93
CA LEU A 112 -1.56 -12.93 3.98
C LEU A 112 -2.11 -12.84 2.55
N TRP A 113 -2.79 -13.89 2.08
CA TRP A 113 -3.40 -13.90 0.74
C TRP A 113 -4.46 -12.82 0.59
N ALA A 114 -5.20 -12.50 1.66
CA ALA A 114 -6.22 -11.44 1.63
C ALA A 114 -5.58 -10.06 1.55
N VAL A 115 -4.43 -9.86 2.24
CA VAL A 115 -3.62 -8.63 2.08
C VAL A 115 -3.17 -8.45 0.64
N GLY A 116 -2.59 -9.51 0.04
CA GLY A 116 -2.16 -9.48 -1.35
C GLY A 116 -3.32 -9.21 -2.32
N THR A 117 -4.47 -9.87 -2.11
CA THR A 117 -5.67 -9.67 -2.94
C THR A 117 -6.19 -8.24 -2.85
N PHE A 118 -6.27 -7.68 -1.64
CA PHE A 118 -6.70 -6.28 -1.46
C PHE A 118 -5.75 -5.30 -2.14
N ALA A 119 -4.44 -5.49 -1.97
CA ALA A 119 -3.44 -4.64 -2.58
C ALA A 119 -3.48 -4.73 -4.12
N ALA A 120 -3.62 -5.93 -4.67
CA ALA A 120 -3.72 -6.14 -6.12
C ALA A 120 -4.98 -5.49 -6.71
N LEU A 121 -6.15 -5.69 -6.10
CA LEU A 121 -7.40 -5.09 -6.56
C LEU A 121 -7.37 -3.57 -6.50
N PHE A 122 -6.85 -3.01 -5.41
CA PHE A 122 -6.77 -1.57 -5.25
C PHE A 122 -5.73 -0.97 -6.21
N SER A 123 -4.57 -1.61 -6.40
CA SER A 123 -3.60 -1.21 -7.40
C SER A 123 -4.18 -1.23 -8.81
N ALA A 124 -4.82 -2.34 -9.21
CA ALA A 124 -5.44 -2.47 -10.52
C ALA A 124 -6.54 -1.42 -10.74
N THR A 125 -7.26 -1.05 -9.69
CA THR A 125 -8.24 0.05 -9.74
C THR A 125 -7.54 1.38 -10.02
N LEU A 126 -6.41 1.67 -9.37
CA LEU A 126 -5.67 2.91 -9.65
C LEU A 126 -5.10 2.96 -11.06
N GLU A 127 -4.51 1.85 -11.55
CA GLU A 127 -4.04 1.74 -12.94
C GLU A 127 -5.19 1.94 -13.93
N PHE A 128 -6.32 1.29 -13.66
CA PHE A 128 -7.52 1.45 -14.48
C PHE A 128 -8.01 2.90 -14.48
N LEU A 129 -8.05 3.57 -13.33
CA LEU A 129 -8.44 4.97 -13.23
C LEU A 129 -7.47 5.88 -13.98
N GLN A 130 -6.16 5.63 -13.90
CA GLN A 130 -5.17 6.39 -14.68
C GLN A 130 -5.41 6.27 -16.17
N TYR A 131 -5.69 5.05 -16.64
CA TYR A 131 -5.98 4.77 -18.04
C TYR A 131 -7.32 5.37 -18.50
N ALA A 132 -8.38 5.16 -17.72
CA ALA A 132 -9.76 5.55 -18.04
C ALA A 132 -9.96 7.07 -17.96
N LEU A 133 -9.32 7.74 -17.00
CA LEU A 133 -9.40 9.19 -16.82
C LEU A 133 -8.36 9.97 -17.65
N TYR A 134 -7.59 9.29 -18.51
CA TYR A 134 -6.61 9.94 -19.38
C TYR A 134 -5.61 10.81 -18.60
N LEU A 135 -5.10 10.31 -17.47
CA LEU A 135 -4.22 11.08 -16.59
C LEU A 135 -2.81 11.29 -17.16
N GLY A 136 -2.58 10.97 -18.43
CA GLY A 136 -1.28 11.03 -19.08
C GLY A 136 -0.23 10.20 -18.36
N ARG A 137 -0.62 9.01 -17.92
CA ARG A 137 0.24 8.05 -17.24
C ARG A 137 0.24 6.73 -17.99
N THR A 138 1.30 5.99 -17.76
CA THR A 138 1.42 4.60 -18.18
C THR A 138 0.74 3.73 -17.14
N ALA A 139 -0.30 3.01 -17.54
CA ALA A 139 -0.90 1.99 -16.71
C ALA A 139 -0.15 0.66 -16.91
N SER A 140 0.33 0.03 -15.84
CA SER A 140 1.24 -1.13 -15.93
C SER A 140 0.85 -2.29 -15.02
N VAL A 141 0.95 -3.51 -15.57
CA VAL A 141 0.86 -4.75 -14.79
C VAL A 141 2.05 -4.90 -13.83
N ALA A 142 3.24 -4.42 -14.20
CA ALA A 142 4.42 -4.44 -13.32
C ALA A 142 4.18 -3.62 -12.05
N ASP A 143 3.54 -2.46 -12.19
CA ASP A 143 3.22 -1.58 -11.05
C ASP A 143 2.22 -2.23 -10.09
N VAL A 144 1.22 -2.95 -10.61
CA VAL A 144 0.31 -3.78 -9.77
C VAL A 144 1.07 -4.84 -8.99
N LEU A 145 2.00 -5.55 -9.63
CA LEU A 145 2.79 -6.60 -9.00
C LEU A 145 3.73 -6.04 -7.93
N LEU A 146 4.37 -4.91 -8.18
CA LEU A 146 5.26 -4.24 -7.22
C LEU A 146 4.47 -3.74 -6.01
N ASN A 147 3.37 -3.03 -6.23
CA ASN A 147 2.51 -2.52 -5.17
C ASN A 147 1.97 -3.67 -4.28
N THR A 148 1.56 -4.77 -4.90
CA THR A 148 1.10 -5.98 -4.20
C THR A 148 2.23 -6.63 -3.40
N SER A 149 3.42 -6.75 -4.00
CA SER A 149 4.61 -7.31 -3.35
C SER A 149 5.02 -6.48 -2.14
N GLY A 150 5.00 -5.14 -2.26
CA GLY A 150 5.27 -4.22 -1.17
C GLY A 150 4.31 -4.40 0.02
N ALA A 151 3.01 -4.56 -0.25
CA ALA A 151 2.03 -4.88 0.79
C ALA A 151 2.30 -6.22 1.48
N ILE A 152 2.58 -7.28 0.71
CA ILE A 152 2.88 -8.61 1.25
C ILE A 152 4.15 -8.58 2.10
N LEU A 153 5.22 -7.95 1.62
CA LEU A 153 6.48 -7.83 2.36
C LEU A 153 6.28 -7.06 3.67
N ALA A 154 5.57 -5.94 3.65
CA ALA A 154 5.28 -5.15 4.85
C ALA A 154 4.39 -5.92 5.85
N ALA A 155 3.45 -6.73 5.36
CA ALA A 155 2.67 -7.64 6.20
C ALA A 155 3.57 -8.67 6.89
N LEU A 156 4.50 -9.28 6.16
CA LEU A 156 5.44 -10.26 6.72
C LEU A 156 6.36 -9.63 7.77
N LEU A 157 6.83 -8.40 7.55
CA LEU A 157 7.65 -7.67 8.53
C LEU A 157 6.91 -7.39 9.84
N THR A 158 5.58 -7.28 9.78
CA THR A 158 4.71 -7.06 10.96
C THR A 158 4.11 -8.35 11.52
N ARG A 159 4.49 -9.52 11.00
CA ARG A 159 3.97 -10.84 11.41
C ARG A 159 3.96 -11.09 12.93
N PRO A 160 4.99 -10.69 13.71
CA PRO A 160 4.98 -10.85 15.16
C PRO A 160 3.86 -10.07 15.88
N TRP A 161 3.24 -9.09 15.22
CA TRP A 161 2.20 -8.24 15.79
C TRP A 161 0.80 -8.57 15.25
N TRP A 162 0.67 -9.59 14.41
CA TRP A 162 -0.61 -9.95 13.81
C TRP A 162 -1.65 -10.34 14.85
N ARG A 163 -2.88 -9.93 14.60
CA ARG A 163 -4.02 -10.33 15.41
C ARG A 163 -4.39 -11.77 15.07
N THR A 164 -4.33 -12.64 16.07
CA THR A 164 -4.80 -14.02 15.93
C THR A 164 -6.33 -14.05 15.90
N ARG A 165 -6.90 -14.98 15.12
CA ARG A 165 -8.31 -15.35 15.28
C ARG A 165 -8.41 -16.04 16.64
N ALA A 166 -9.07 -15.42 17.61
CA ALA A 166 -9.47 -16.13 18.81
C ALA A 166 -10.35 -17.31 18.34
N GLY A 167 -9.95 -18.54 18.67
CA GLY A 167 -10.78 -19.71 18.42
C GLY A 167 -12.14 -19.49 19.06
N ALA A 168 -13.22 -19.83 18.35
CA ALA A 168 -14.55 -19.82 18.92
C ALA A 168 -14.53 -20.56 20.27
N PRO A 169 -15.24 -20.09 21.30
CA PRO A 169 -15.28 -20.79 22.58
C PRO A 169 -15.66 -22.25 22.34
N THR A 170 -14.77 -23.19 22.68
CA THR A 170 -15.14 -24.61 22.74
C THR A 170 -16.35 -24.69 23.66
N PRO A 171 -17.51 -25.20 23.20
CA PRO A 171 -18.65 -25.40 24.09
C PRO A 171 -18.15 -26.21 25.27
N ALA A 172 -18.23 -25.64 26.48
CA ALA A 172 -17.86 -26.33 27.69
C ALA A 172 -18.61 -27.67 27.68
N ALA A 173 -17.87 -28.78 27.63
CA ALA A 173 -18.46 -30.11 27.69
C ALA A 173 -19.27 -30.16 28.97
N GLY A 174 -20.59 -30.12 28.83
CA GLY A 174 -21.51 -30.12 29.96
C GLY A 174 -21.25 -31.38 30.77
N THR A 175 -20.87 -31.20 32.02
CA THR A 175 -20.85 -32.28 33.01
C THR A 175 -22.27 -32.76 33.23
N VAL A 176 -22.65 -33.83 32.52
CA VAL A 176 -23.85 -34.61 32.81
C VAL A 176 -23.56 -35.38 34.11
N GLY A 177 -24.08 -34.88 35.23
CA GLY A 177 -24.07 -35.60 36.50
C GLY A 177 -25.09 -36.76 36.48
N PRO A 178 -24.78 -37.91 37.11
CA PRO A 178 -25.70 -39.04 37.18
C PRO A 178 -26.88 -38.73 38.12
N ARG A 179 -28.08 -39.17 37.73
CA ARG A 179 -29.30 -39.16 38.55
C ARG A 179 -29.34 -40.35 39.50
#